data_AF-A0A1Q2T240-F1
#
_entry.id   AF-A0A1Q2T240-F1
#
_cell.length_a   1.000
_cell.length_b   1.000
_cell.length_c   1.000
_cell.angle_alpha   90.00
_cell.angle_beta   90.00
_cell.angle_gamma   90.00
#
_symmetry.space_group_name_H-M   'P 1'
#
loop_
_entity.id
_entity.type
_entity.pdbx_description
1 polymer ?
#
loop_
_entity_poly.entity_id
_entity_poly.type
_entity_poly.pdbx_seq_one_letter_code
_entity_poly.pdbx_strand_id
1 'polypeptide(L)'
;PASEAHHHRGAGGLFRHGLEVAFWATQASESVIFSISGSPRERRNNEPRWRLACCFSGLLHDVGKPLSDVVITNSDGSKTWNPYSETLVDWAKRHNVSRYFLRWRDREHKRHEQFSLLTVERILTPEALEFLADPGKDIVESMLQAISGLRINDPVTKLMLKADGESVSRDLKQNRLDVDEFAYGVPVERYVFDALRRLVKTGKWKVN
;
A
#
# COMPACT_ATOMS: atom_id res chain seq x y z
N PRO A 1 4.69 5.97 3.83
CA PRO A 1 5.56 4.79 3.68
C PRO A 1 4.75 3.58 3.19
N ALA A 2 5.28 2.75 2.30
CA ALA A 2 4.68 1.45 1.94
C ALA A 2 5.09 0.34 2.91
N SER A 3 6.28 0.44 3.50
CA SER A 3 6.77 -0.43 4.56
C SER A 3 7.55 0.38 5.59
N GLU A 4 7.75 -0.19 6.78
CA GLU A 4 8.45 0.46 7.89
C GLU A 4 9.93 0.74 7.59
N ALA A 5 10.65 -0.27 7.09
CA ALA A 5 12.10 -0.23 6.95
C ALA A 5 12.62 -0.93 5.69
N HIS A 6 11.75 -1.30 4.74
CA HIS A 6 12.14 -2.11 3.57
C HIS A 6 12.12 -1.30 2.27
N HIS A 7 10.98 -1.21 1.60
CA HIS A 7 10.79 -0.45 0.37
C HIS A 7 9.86 0.74 0.59
N HIS A 8 10.06 1.80 -0.20
CA HIS A 8 9.19 2.97 -0.25
C HIS A 8 8.90 3.55 1.14
N ARG A 9 9.93 3.63 1.99
CA ARG A 9 9.86 4.05 3.40
C ARG A 9 9.55 5.55 3.60
N GLY A 10 9.58 6.35 2.53
CA GLY A 10 9.31 7.79 2.58
C GLY A 10 7.82 8.17 2.67
N ALA A 11 7.57 9.46 2.91
CA ALA A 11 6.26 10.07 2.72
C ALA A 11 5.75 9.82 1.30
N GLY A 12 4.46 9.51 1.14
CA GLY A 12 3.88 9.13 -0.15
C GLY A 12 4.34 7.78 -0.71
N GLY A 13 5.22 7.04 -0.03
CA GLY A 13 5.78 5.79 -0.54
C GLY A 13 4.75 4.72 -0.90
N LEU A 14 3.67 4.57 -0.13
CA LEU A 14 2.57 3.65 -0.44
C LEU A 14 1.86 4.03 -1.74
N PHE A 15 1.61 5.32 -1.94
CA PHE A 15 0.97 5.84 -3.15
C PHE A 15 1.86 5.64 -4.38
N ARG A 16 3.16 5.99 -4.26
CA ARG A 16 4.15 5.74 -5.31
C ARG A 16 4.20 4.26 -5.68
N HIS A 17 4.31 3.38 -4.68
CA HIS A 17 4.34 1.94 -4.89
C HIS A 17 3.09 1.45 -5.63
N GLY A 18 1.89 1.82 -5.17
CA GLY A 18 0.64 1.44 -5.84
C GLY A 18 0.56 1.90 -7.30
N LEU A 19 1.01 3.13 -7.60
CA LEU A 19 1.07 3.64 -8.98
C LEU A 19 2.06 2.87 -9.86
N GLU A 20 3.23 2.55 -9.31
CA GLU A 20 4.25 1.76 -10.00
C GLU A 20 3.74 0.35 -10.33
N VAL A 21 3.12 -0.33 -9.36
CA VAL A 21 2.54 -1.67 -9.55
C VAL A 21 1.38 -1.62 -10.56
N ALA A 22 0.48 -0.64 -10.45
CA ALA A 22 -0.61 -0.43 -11.41
C ALA A 22 -0.07 -0.28 -12.83
N PHE A 23 0.93 0.59 -13.02
CA PHE A 23 1.52 0.86 -14.33
C PHE A 23 2.14 -0.40 -14.94
N TRP A 24 2.99 -1.12 -14.20
CA TRP A 24 3.66 -2.32 -14.74
C TRP A 24 2.71 -3.51 -14.91
N ALA A 25 1.71 -3.67 -14.04
CA ALA A 25 0.69 -4.71 -14.21
C ALA A 25 -0.14 -4.46 -15.47
N THR A 26 -0.57 -3.22 -15.71
CA THR A 26 -1.29 -2.84 -16.93
C THR A 26 -0.43 -3.03 -18.18
N GLN A 27 0.83 -2.58 -18.16
CA GLN A 27 1.73 -2.78 -19.30
C GLN A 27 1.92 -4.27 -19.61
N ALA A 28 2.17 -5.10 -18.60
CA ALA A 28 2.38 -6.53 -18.80
C ALA A 28 1.12 -7.26 -19.31
N SER A 29 -0.07 -6.75 -18.96
CA SER A 29 -1.36 -7.32 -19.40
C SER A 29 -1.59 -7.28 -20.92
N GLU A 30 -0.89 -6.41 -21.65
CA GLU A 30 -1.03 -6.31 -23.11
C GLU A 30 -0.64 -7.59 -23.86
N SER A 31 0.25 -8.39 -23.26
CA SER A 31 0.74 -9.66 -23.81
C SER A 31 0.01 -10.90 -23.30
N VAL A 32 -1.10 -10.72 -22.55
CA VAL A 32 -1.79 -11.82 -21.86
C VAL A 32 -3.16 -12.10 -22.47
N ILE A 33 -3.45 -13.39 -22.67
CA ILE A 33 -4.79 -13.88 -23.01
C ILE A 33 -5.49 -14.25 -21.70
N PHE A 34 -6.47 -13.44 -21.30
CA PHE A 34 -7.20 -13.61 -20.04
C PHE A 34 -8.33 -14.66 -20.14
N SER A 35 -8.97 -14.76 -21.29
CA SER A 35 -10.01 -15.74 -21.53
C SER A 35 -9.89 -16.35 -22.92
N ILE A 36 -10.07 -17.67 -22.97
CA ILE A 36 -10.22 -18.44 -24.20
C ILE A 36 -11.70 -18.70 -24.54
N SER A 37 -12.63 -18.32 -23.66
CA SER A 37 -14.07 -18.42 -23.90
C SER A 37 -14.60 -17.21 -24.66
N GLY A 38 -15.76 -17.38 -25.29
CA GLY A 38 -16.41 -16.34 -26.09
C GLY A 38 -15.82 -16.17 -27.50
N SER A 39 -16.53 -15.41 -28.32
CA SER A 39 -16.12 -15.06 -29.68
C SER A 39 -14.86 -14.18 -29.69
N PRO A 40 -14.10 -14.14 -30.79
CA PRO A 40 -12.98 -13.21 -30.95
C PRO A 40 -13.37 -11.74 -30.72
N ARG A 41 -14.60 -11.35 -31.09
CA ARG A 41 -15.12 -9.99 -30.91
C ARG A 41 -15.34 -9.67 -29.43
N GLU A 42 -15.96 -10.58 -28.67
CA GLU A 42 -16.17 -10.41 -27.23
C GLU A 42 -14.84 -10.32 -26.49
N ARG A 43 -13.90 -11.21 -26.80
CA ARG A 43 -12.54 -11.17 -26.22
C ARG A 43 -11.85 -9.83 -26.46
N ARG A 44 -11.87 -9.35 -27.70
CA ARG A 44 -11.30 -8.04 -28.06
C ARG A 44 -11.98 -6.88 -27.34
N ASN A 45 -13.31 -6.91 -27.23
CA ASN A 45 -14.09 -5.89 -26.51
C ASN A 45 -13.79 -5.87 -25.01
N ASN A 46 -13.40 -7.02 -24.44
CA ASN A 46 -13.09 -7.16 -23.02
C ASN A 46 -11.62 -6.87 -22.68
N GLU A 47 -10.71 -6.78 -23.66
CA GLU A 47 -9.30 -6.45 -23.39
C GLU A 47 -9.12 -5.17 -22.55
N PRO A 48 -9.78 -4.03 -22.85
CA PRO A 48 -9.61 -2.83 -22.03
C PRO A 48 -10.09 -3.02 -20.58
N ARG A 49 -11.11 -3.86 -20.36
CA ARG A 49 -11.62 -4.19 -19.02
C ARG A 49 -10.61 -5.02 -18.23
N TRP A 50 -10.00 -6.03 -18.85
CA TRP A 50 -8.91 -6.80 -18.23
C TRP A 50 -7.68 -5.95 -17.90
N ARG A 51 -7.30 -5.04 -18.81
CA ARG A 51 -6.20 -4.09 -18.57
C ARG A 51 -6.48 -3.17 -17.39
N LEU A 52 -7.72 -2.68 -17.27
CA LEU A 52 -8.17 -1.83 -16.17
C LEU A 52 -8.25 -2.62 -14.85
N ALA A 53 -8.71 -3.88 -14.87
CA ALA A 53 -8.67 -4.76 -13.72
C ALA A 53 -7.24 -4.94 -13.19
N CYS A 54 -6.25 -5.17 -14.07
CA CYS A 54 -4.84 -5.23 -13.68
C CYS A 54 -4.34 -3.91 -13.07
N CYS A 55 -4.75 -2.77 -13.65
CA CYS A 55 -4.43 -1.43 -13.12
C CYS A 55 -4.92 -1.28 -11.68
N PHE A 56 -6.21 -1.52 -11.44
CA PHE A 56 -6.82 -1.36 -10.12
C PHE A 56 -6.33 -2.39 -9.11
N SER A 57 -6.08 -3.64 -9.52
CA SER A 57 -5.44 -4.62 -8.64
C SER A 57 -4.07 -4.13 -8.18
N GLY A 58 -3.23 -3.60 -9.08
CA GLY A 58 -1.94 -3.03 -8.69
C GLY A 58 -2.06 -1.81 -7.77
N LEU A 59 -2.98 -0.89 -8.09
CA LEU A 59 -3.20 0.33 -7.31
C LEU A 59 -3.70 0.05 -5.89
N LEU A 60 -4.57 -0.96 -5.74
CA LEU A 60 -5.34 -1.19 -4.51
C LEU A 60 -4.85 -2.37 -3.67
N HIS A 61 -3.94 -3.22 -4.15
CA HIS A 61 -3.55 -4.43 -3.40
C HIS A 61 -3.10 -4.13 -1.96
N ASP A 62 -2.41 -3.01 -1.77
CA ASP A 62 -1.74 -2.63 -0.52
C ASP A 62 -2.44 -1.50 0.24
N VAL A 63 -3.57 -1.00 -0.27
CA VAL A 63 -4.25 0.19 0.26
C VAL A 63 -4.96 -0.07 1.60
N GLY A 64 -5.04 -1.32 2.05
CA GLY A 64 -5.49 -1.69 3.39
C GLY A 64 -4.50 -1.32 4.50
N LYS A 65 -3.23 -1.06 4.18
CA LYS A 65 -2.17 -0.76 5.18
C LYS A 65 -2.51 0.40 6.13
N PRO A 66 -3.06 1.55 5.67
CA PRO A 66 -3.51 2.62 6.58
C PRO A 66 -4.60 2.20 7.57
N LEU A 67 -5.39 1.17 7.25
CA LEU A 67 -6.46 0.66 8.11
C LEU A 67 -5.92 -0.34 9.13
N SER A 68 -5.00 -1.22 8.71
CA SER A 68 -4.57 -2.38 9.48
C SER A 68 -3.22 -2.22 10.16
N ASP A 69 -2.24 -1.59 9.51
CA ASP A 69 -0.82 -1.75 9.85
C ASP A 69 -0.27 -0.55 10.63
N VAL A 70 -1.00 0.56 10.69
CA VAL A 70 -0.54 1.81 11.31
C VAL A 70 -1.55 2.41 12.27
N VAL A 71 -1.02 3.18 13.22
CA VAL A 71 -1.75 4.10 14.07
C VAL A 71 -1.27 5.50 13.75
N ILE A 72 -2.21 6.42 13.51
CA ILE A 72 -1.90 7.81 13.23
C ILE A 72 -2.45 8.68 14.37
N THR A 73 -1.59 9.54 14.94
CA THR A 73 -1.94 10.46 16.03
C THR A 73 -1.55 11.89 15.71
N ASN A 74 -2.08 12.84 16.48
CA ASN A 74 -1.56 14.21 16.51
C ASN A 74 -0.23 14.26 17.31
N SER A 75 0.36 15.45 17.43
CA SER A 75 1.71 15.64 18.00
C SER A 75 1.87 15.26 19.46
N ASP A 76 0.82 15.41 20.27
CA ASP A 76 0.84 15.08 21.70
C ASP A 76 0.23 13.70 22.01
N GLY A 77 -0.24 12.99 20.99
CA GLY A 77 -0.87 11.68 21.12
C GLY A 77 -2.29 11.68 21.69
N SER A 78 -2.87 12.84 22.02
CA SER A 78 -4.21 12.93 22.62
C SER A 78 -5.35 12.60 21.64
N LYS A 79 -5.10 12.69 20.32
CA LYS A 79 -6.06 12.35 19.26
C LYS A 79 -5.48 11.25 18.38
N THR A 80 -6.28 10.23 18.14
CA THR A 80 -5.97 9.14 17.20
C THR A 80 -6.96 9.17 16.05
N TRP A 81 -6.48 9.01 14.82
CA TRP A 81 -7.32 8.89 13.64
C TRP A 81 -7.99 7.51 13.59
N ASN A 82 -9.30 7.50 13.35
CA ASN A 82 -10.05 6.28 13.08
C ASN A 82 -10.37 6.18 11.57
N PRO A 83 -9.73 5.25 10.83
CA PRO A 83 -9.91 5.13 9.38
C PRO A 83 -11.29 4.60 8.97
N TYR A 84 -12.07 4.07 9.92
CA TYR A 84 -13.45 3.62 9.66
C TYR A 84 -14.46 4.75 9.76
N SER A 85 -14.13 5.87 10.41
CA SER A 85 -15.07 6.98 10.65
C SER A 85 -14.96 8.09 9.62
N GLU A 86 -13.75 8.48 9.23
CA GLU A 86 -13.53 9.62 8.32
C GLU A 86 -12.16 9.52 7.61
N THR A 87 -11.94 10.34 6.59
CA THR A 87 -10.63 10.41 5.92
C THR A 87 -9.57 11.04 6.83
N LEU A 88 -8.29 10.73 6.60
CA LEU A 88 -7.21 11.37 7.37
C LEU A 88 -7.22 12.90 7.21
N VAL A 89 -7.62 13.39 6.03
CA VAL A 89 -7.72 14.82 5.72
C VAL A 89 -8.82 15.49 6.54
N ASP A 90 -10.00 14.88 6.61
CA ASP A 90 -11.13 15.45 7.36
C ASP A 90 -10.86 15.42 8.86
N TRP A 91 -10.28 14.32 9.36
CA TRP A 91 -9.83 14.23 10.75
C TRP A 91 -8.82 15.31 11.09
N ALA A 92 -7.82 15.52 10.22
CA ALA A 92 -6.79 16.52 10.45
C ALA A 92 -7.37 17.94 10.46
N LYS A 93 -8.29 18.26 9.54
CA LYS A 93 -9.01 19.55 9.53
C LYS A 93 -9.84 19.74 10.80
N ARG A 94 -10.61 18.73 11.19
CA ARG A 94 -11.54 18.78 12.34
C ARG A 94 -10.82 18.95 13.68
N HIS A 95 -9.65 18.36 13.84
CA HIS A 95 -8.83 18.47 15.06
C HIS A 95 -7.69 19.49 14.94
N ASN A 96 -7.67 20.28 13.87
CA ASN A 96 -6.65 21.30 13.59
C ASN A 96 -5.20 20.76 13.65
N VAL A 97 -5.00 19.55 13.12
CA VAL A 97 -3.72 18.84 13.11
C VAL A 97 -2.90 19.27 11.90
N SER A 98 -1.84 20.03 12.13
CA SER A 98 -0.88 20.45 11.09
C SER A 98 0.18 19.40 10.77
N ARG A 99 0.45 18.49 11.71
CA ARG A 99 1.38 17.36 11.56
C ARG A 99 0.86 16.15 12.30
N TYR A 100 0.82 15.02 11.62
CA TYR A 100 0.49 13.72 12.23
C TYR A 100 1.74 12.87 12.41
N PHE A 101 1.64 11.89 13.30
CA PHE A 101 2.71 10.95 13.64
C PHE A 101 2.20 9.53 13.39
N LEU A 102 3.05 8.71 12.78
CA LEU A 102 2.73 7.36 12.40
C LEU A 102 3.51 6.39 13.27
N ARG A 103 2.81 5.39 13.82
CA ARG A 103 3.41 4.24 14.50
C ARG A 103 2.92 2.96 13.82
N TRP A 104 3.83 2.03 13.55
CA TRP A 104 3.48 0.71 13.04
C TRP A 104 2.89 -0.15 14.16
N ARG A 105 1.88 -0.95 13.83
CA ARG A 105 1.37 -1.99 14.72
C ARG A 105 2.24 -3.24 14.58
N ASP A 106 2.27 -4.08 15.63
CA ASP A 106 2.91 -5.39 15.54
C ASP A 106 2.28 -6.19 14.39
N ARG A 107 3.13 -6.70 13.50
CA ARG A 107 2.67 -7.29 12.25
C ARG A 107 2.13 -8.69 12.49
N GLU A 108 0.83 -8.85 12.31
CA GLU A 108 0.29 -10.12 11.85
C GLU A 108 0.35 -10.15 10.33
N HIS A 109 1.07 -11.13 9.78
CA HIS A 109 1.33 -11.23 8.35
C HIS A 109 0.03 -11.13 7.52
N LYS A 110 0.05 -10.28 6.49
CA LYS A 110 -0.97 -10.16 5.42
C LYS A 110 -2.38 -9.72 5.84
N ARG A 111 -2.59 -9.21 7.05
CA ARG A 111 -3.92 -8.66 7.43
C ARG A 111 -4.41 -7.57 6.46
N HIS A 112 -3.52 -6.70 5.98
CA HIS A 112 -3.89 -5.61 5.08
C HIS A 112 -4.58 -6.07 3.79
N GLU A 113 -4.30 -7.27 3.27
CA GLU A 113 -4.91 -7.80 2.04
C GLU A 113 -6.45 -7.87 2.18
N GLN A 114 -6.96 -8.25 3.36
CA GLN A 114 -8.40 -8.27 3.63
C GLN A 114 -8.98 -6.86 3.83
N PHE A 115 -8.23 -5.96 4.45
CA PHE A 115 -8.67 -4.57 4.66
C PHE A 115 -8.67 -3.75 3.38
N SER A 116 -7.86 -4.11 2.38
CA SER A 116 -7.85 -3.46 1.06
C SER A 116 -9.24 -3.51 0.40
N LEU A 117 -10.00 -4.60 0.59
CA LEU A 117 -11.36 -4.72 0.04
C LEU A 117 -12.34 -3.65 0.58
N LEU A 118 -12.17 -3.18 1.83
CA LEU A 118 -13.03 -2.15 2.43
C LEU A 118 -12.87 -0.77 1.76
N THR A 119 -11.85 -0.60 0.93
CA THR A 119 -11.52 0.66 0.28
C THR A 119 -11.92 0.71 -1.18
N VAL A 120 -12.28 -0.43 -1.79
CA VAL A 120 -12.56 -0.52 -3.23
C VAL A 120 -13.66 0.46 -3.64
N GLU A 121 -14.81 0.42 -2.97
CA GLU A 121 -15.94 1.34 -3.22
C GLU A 121 -15.69 2.77 -2.70
N ARG A 122 -14.64 3.00 -1.92
CA ARG A 122 -14.23 4.34 -1.47
C ARG A 122 -13.33 5.05 -2.49
N ILE A 123 -12.69 4.28 -3.38
CA ILE A 123 -11.68 4.76 -4.32
C ILE A 123 -12.15 4.64 -5.77
N LEU A 124 -12.78 3.51 -6.13
CA LEU A 124 -13.30 3.28 -7.47
C LEU A 124 -14.70 3.91 -7.60
N THR A 125 -14.94 4.53 -8.76
CA THR A 125 -16.25 5.11 -9.03
C THR A 125 -17.25 4.03 -9.46
N PRO A 126 -18.57 4.28 -9.32
CA PRO A 126 -19.60 3.37 -9.81
C PRO A 126 -19.44 3.04 -11.30
N GLU A 127 -19.08 4.03 -12.13
CA GLU A 127 -18.90 3.86 -13.57
C GLU A 127 -17.71 2.93 -13.89
N ALA A 128 -16.65 2.99 -13.09
CA ALA A 128 -15.50 2.11 -13.25
C ALA A 128 -15.86 0.65 -12.91
N LEU A 129 -16.63 0.45 -11.84
CA LEU A 129 -17.12 -0.88 -11.44
C LEU A 129 -18.14 -1.43 -12.45
N GLU A 130 -19.07 -0.60 -12.93
CA GLU A 130 -20.02 -0.94 -13.98
C GLU A 130 -19.31 -1.35 -15.26
N PHE A 131 -18.31 -0.58 -15.70
CA PHE A 131 -17.52 -0.92 -16.88
C PHE A 131 -16.83 -2.29 -16.78
N LEU A 132 -16.30 -2.63 -15.60
CA LEU A 132 -15.67 -3.94 -15.36
C LEU A 132 -16.69 -5.09 -15.28
N ALA A 133 -17.89 -4.82 -14.75
CA ALA A 133 -18.93 -5.82 -14.54
C ALA A 133 -19.83 -6.07 -15.76
N ASP A 134 -19.82 -5.15 -16.74
CA ASP A 134 -20.65 -5.20 -17.96
C ASP A 134 -20.67 -6.56 -18.70
N PRO A 135 -19.54 -7.24 -18.96
CA PRO A 135 -19.56 -8.55 -19.62
C PRO A 135 -19.96 -9.71 -18.69
N GLY A 136 -20.10 -9.45 -17.38
CA GLY A 136 -20.29 -10.44 -16.33
C GLY A 136 -19.32 -10.24 -15.16
N LYS A 137 -19.44 -11.12 -14.15
CA LYS A 137 -18.72 -10.97 -12.88
C LYS A 137 -17.23 -11.33 -12.93
N ASP A 138 -16.78 -12.08 -13.94
CA ASP A 138 -15.46 -12.73 -13.93
C ASP A 138 -14.30 -11.72 -13.81
N ILE A 139 -14.38 -10.57 -14.49
CA ILE A 139 -13.33 -9.55 -14.47
C ILE A 139 -13.23 -8.91 -13.08
N VAL A 140 -14.38 -8.56 -12.50
CA VAL A 140 -14.45 -8.00 -11.13
C VAL A 140 -14.00 -9.04 -10.12
N GLU A 141 -14.39 -10.31 -10.28
CA GLU A 141 -13.97 -11.42 -9.41
C GLU A 141 -12.44 -11.58 -9.43
N SER A 142 -11.82 -11.64 -10.60
CA SER A 142 -10.35 -11.71 -10.73
C SER A 142 -9.66 -10.49 -10.10
N MET A 143 -10.19 -9.29 -10.30
CA MET A 143 -9.65 -8.07 -9.70
C MET A 143 -9.68 -8.13 -8.16
N LEU A 144 -10.83 -8.50 -7.57
CA LEU A 144 -11.01 -8.59 -6.13
C LEU A 144 -10.18 -9.74 -5.53
N GLN A 145 -10.04 -10.86 -6.23
CA GLN A 145 -9.17 -11.97 -5.83
C GLN A 145 -7.69 -11.58 -5.81
N ALA A 146 -7.24 -10.75 -6.76
CA ALA A 146 -5.90 -10.21 -6.76
C ALA A 146 -5.67 -9.25 -5.58
N ILE A 147 -6.62 -8.35 -5.31
CA ILE A 147 -6.53 -7.39 -4.18
C ILE A 147 -6.51 -8.11 -2.82
N SER A 148 -7.29 -9.18 -2.68
CA SER A 148 -7.45 -9.92 -1.42
C SER A 148 -6.42 -11.04 -1.21
N GLY A 149 -5.53 -11.29 -2.18
CA GLY A 149 -4.51 -12.34 -2.09
C GLY A 149 -5.05 -13.78 -2.16
N LEU A 150 -6.32 -13.98 -2.52
CA LEU A 150 -7.01 -15.28 -2.41
C LEU A 150 -6.66 -16.28 -3.52
N ARG A 151 -6.31 -15.82 -4.74
CA ARG A 151 -6.01 -16.72 -5.88
C ARG A 151 -4.74 -16.35 -6.61
N ILE A 152 -3.62 -16.93 -6.17
CA ILE A 152 -2.29 -16.72 -6.77
C ILE A 152 -2.21 -17.18 -8.23
N ASN A 153 -3.05 -18.15 -8.64
CA ASN A 153 -3.01 -18.71 -9.99
C ASN A 153 -3.77 -17.91 -11.06
N ASP A 154 -4.62 -16.96 -10.65
CA ASP A 154 -5.36 -16.09 -11.55
C ASP A 154 -4.40 -15.18 -12.36
N PRO A 155 -4.64 -14.95 -13.66
CA PRO A 155 -3.75 -14.12 -14.49
C PRO A 155 -3.58 -12.68 -13.97
N VAL A 156 -4.63 -12.05 -13.47
CA VAL A 156 -4.59 -10.69 -12.91
C VAL A 156 -3.71 -10.69 -11.66
N THR A 157 -3.90 -11.67 -10.77
CA THR A 157 -3.07 -11.82 -9.56
C THR A 157 -1.59 -12.01 -9.91
N LYS A 158 -1.27 -12.86 -10.89
CA LYS A 158 0.12 -13.10 -11.31
C LYS A 158 0.80 -11.85 -11.85
N LEU A 159 0.07 -11.07 -12.67
CA LEU A 159 0.58 -9.82 -13.22
C LEU A 159 0.82 -8.79 -12.11
N MET A 160 -0.13 -8.66 -11.17
CA MET A 160 0.00 -7.78 -10.01
C MET A 160 1.22 -8.17 -9.15
N LEU A 161 1.35 -9.45 -8.77
CA LEU A 161 2.47 -9.92 -7.94
C LEU A 161 3.83 -9.75 -8.63
N LYS A 162 3.88 -9.93 -9.96
CA LYS A 162 5.11 -9.67 -10.72
C LYS A 162 5.46 -8.18 -10.70
N ALA A 163 4.48 -7.31 -10.91
CA ALA A 163 4.68 -5.86 -10.89
C ALA A 163 5.05 -5.33 -9.49
N ASP A 164 4.48 -5.91 -8.44
CA ASP A 164 4.85 -5.66 -7.03
C ASP A 164 6.33 -5.96 -6.80
N GLY A 165 6.78 -7.16 -7.17
CA GLY A 165 8.19 -7.55 -7.06
C GLY A 165 9.13 -6.64 -7.85
N GLU A 166 8.73 -6.19 -9.05
CA GLU A 166 9.50 -5.22 -9.84
C GLU A 166 9.61 -3.85 -9.15
N SER A 167 8.53 -3.35 -8.54
CA SER A 167 8.53 -2.10 -7.76
C SER A 167 9.47 -2.17 -6.58
N VAL A 168 9.36 -3.23 -5.78
CA VAL A 168 10.24 -3.47 -4.63
C VAL A 168 11.69 -3.55 -5.09
N SER A 169 11.98 -4.33 -6.14
CA SER A 169 13.35 -4.49 -6.66
C SER A 169 13.97 -3.16 -7.10
N ARG A 170 13.19 -2.33 -7.81
CA ARG A 170 13.66 -1.03 -8.32
C ARG A 170 13.90 -0.04 -7.19
N ASP A 171 13.00 0.06 -6.22
CA ASP A 171 13.16 0.94 -5.08
C ASP A 171 14.39 0.55 -4.24
N LEU A 172 14.58 -0.75 -3.95
CA LEU A 172 15.76 -1.23 -3.22
C LEU A 172 17.09 -0.96 -3.97
N LYS A 173 17.09 -1.02 -5.30
CA LYS A 173 18.28 -0.69 -6.12
C LYS A 173 18.57 0.81 -6.12
N GLN A 174 17.55 1.65 -6.20
CA GLN A 174 17.69 3.11 -6.25
C GLN A 174 18.01 3.71 -4.87
N ASN A 175 17.40 3.17 -3.81
CA ASN A 175 17.48 3.68 -2.45
C ASN A 175 18.46 2.89 -1.57
N ARG A 176 19.60 2.45 -2.11
CA ARG A 176 20.74 1.84 -1.36
C ARG A 176 21.40 2.81 -0.35
N LEU A 177 20.75 3.92 0.01
CA LEU A 177 21.25 4.95 0.91
C LEU A 177 20.89 4.61 2.37
N ASP A 178 21.85 4.86 3.25
CA ASP A 178 21.95 4.41 4.64
C ASP A 178 20.63 4.35 5.41
N VAL A 179 20.53 3.33 6.27
CA VAL A 179 19.40 3.06 7.17
C VAL A 179 19.06 4.27 8.06
N ASP A 180 20.03 5.18 8.27
CA ASP A 180 19.97 6.24 9.28
C ASP A 180 19.37 7.58 8.83
N GLU A 181 19.32 7.93 7.54
CA GLU A 181 19.05 9.33 7.15
C GLU A 181 17.56 9.64 6.86
N PHE A 182 16.73 8.61 6.62
CA PHE A 182 15.33 8.77 6.19
C PHE A 182 14.31 7.96 7.01
N ALA A 183 14.68 7.47 8.20
CA ALA A 183 13.69 6.93 9.12
C ALA A 183 12.77 8.08 9.56
N TYR A 184 11.56 8.17 8.98
CA TYR A 184 10.55 9.17 9.36
C TYR A 184 9.84 8.85 10.69
N GLY A 185 10.52 8.15 11.60
CA GLY A 185 10.30 8.24 13.04
C GLY A 185 11.37 9.14 13.63
N VAL A 186 11.13 9.80 14.77
CA VAL A 186 12.28 10.32 15.54
C VAL A 186 13.24 9.14 15.71
N PRO A 187 14.52 9.21 15.31
CA PRO A 187 15.47 8.12 15.53
C PRO A 187 15.74 8.04 17.04
N VAL A 188 14.75 7.52 17.78
CA VAL A 188 14.75 7.45 19.24
C VAL A 188 15.98 6.68 19.68
N GLU A 189 16.37 5.65 18.93
CA GLU A 189 17.63 4.93 19.11
C GLU A 189 18.83 5.88 19.18
N ARG A 190 18.99 6.80 18.22
CA ARG A 190 20.09 7.77 18.22
C ARG A 190 20.03 8.71 19.41
N TYR A 191 18.86 9.26 19.72
CA TYR A 191 18.70 10.17 20.87
C TYR A 191 18.88 9.45 22.21
N VAL A 192 18.46 8.19 22.30
CA VAL A 192 18.68 7.31 23.44
C VAL A 192 20.17 7.02 23.55
N PHE A 193 20.85 6.56 22.49
CA PHE A 193 22.29 6.32 22.51
C PHE A 193 23.09 7.57 22.88
N ASP A 194 22.72 8.75 22.38
CA ASP A 194 23.38 10.00 22.74
C ASP A 194 23.08 10.41 24.19
N ALA A 195 21.86 10.22 24.67
CA ALA A 195 21.51 10.43 26.08
C ALA A 195 22.28 9.46 27.00
N LEU A 196 22.35 8.17 26.64
CA LEU A 196 23.11 7.13 27.33
C LEU A 196 24.59 7.51 27.40
N ARG A 197 25.22 7.84 26.27
CA ARG A 197 26.63 8.27 26.19
C ARG A 197 26.87 9.51 27.04
N ARG A 198 25.97 10.50 27.01
CA ARG A 198 26.08 11.71 27.82
C ARG A 198 25.97 11.41 29.31
N LEU A 199 25.05 10.53 29.72
CA LEU A 199 24.87 10.15 31.12
C LEU A 199 26.08 9.37 31.67
N VAL A 200 26.68 8.50 30.85
CA VAL A 200 27.94 7.82 31.18
C VAL A 200 29.10 8.83 31.28
N LYS A 201 29.28 9.69 30.27
CA LYS A 201 30.37 10.69 30.23
C LYS A 201 30.29 11.72 31.36
N THR A 202 29.08 12.06 31.80
CA THR A 202 28.85 13.00 32.91
C THR A 202 28.87 12.32 34.28
N GLY A 203 29.13 11.02 34.36
CA GLY A 203 29.19 10.26 35.61
C GLY A 203 27.85 10.12 36.34
N LYS A 204 26.74 10.56 35.72
CA LYS A 204 25.38 10.41 36.27
C LYS A 204 24.89 8.96 36.19
N TRP A 205 25.38 8.20 35.22
CA TRP A 205 25.13 6.77 35.11
C TRP A 205 26.41 6.01 35.43
N LYS A 206 26.39 5.24 36.52
CA LYS A 206 27.45 4.28 36.86
C LYS A 206 27.22 2.97 36.10
N VAL A 207 28.17 2.59 35.27
CA VAL A 207 28.21 1.27 34.65
C VAL A 207 28.53 0.28 35.78
N ASN A 208 27.65 -0.69 36.00
CA ASN A 208 27.89 -1.79 36.94
C ASN A 208 28.88 -2.78 36.35
#